data_AF-A0A1H3X2T6-F1
#
_entry.id   AF-A0A1H3X2T6-F1
#
_cell.length_a   1.000
_cell.length_b   1.000
_cell.length_c   1.000
_cell.angle_alpha   90.00
_cell.angle_beta   90.00
_cell.angle_gamma   90.00
#
_symmetry.space_group_name_H-M   'P 1'
#
loop_
_entity.id
_entity.type
_entity.pdbx_description
1 polymer ?
#
loop_
_entity_poly.entity_id
_entity_poly.type
_entity_poly.pdbx_seq_one_letter_code
_entity_poly.pdbx_strand_id
1 'polypeptide(L)' 'MAVDWSRFATVAVVLLVVVSLVVAVVSPPDPYTQLRGLLPGAAAALLVALLVALGGGE' A
#
# COMPACT_ATOMS: atom_id res chain seq x y z
N MET A 1 -6.50 -17.56 12.90
CA MET A 1 -7.11 -16.63 11.93
C MET A 1 -6.61 -17.02 10.56
N ALA A 2 -7.51 -17.34 9.63
CA ALA A 2 -7.13 -17.59 8.24
C ALA A 2 -6.97 -16.24 7.53
N VAL A 3 -5.97 -16.11 6.68
CA VAL A 3 -5.77 -14.90 5.87
C VAL A 3 -6.77 -14.92 4.71
N ASP A 4 -7.59 -13.87 4.58
CA ASP A 4 -8.38 -13.64 3.38
C ASP A 4 -7.50 -12.99 2.29
N TRP A 5 -6.97 -13.83 1.40
CA TRP A 5 -6.09 -13.40 0.32
C TRP A 5 -6.78 -12.53 -0.74
N SER A 6 -8.10 -12.66 -0.94
CA SER A 6 -8.84 -11.80 -1.88
C SER A 6 -9.00 -10.39 -1.32
N ARG A 7 -9.32 -10.30 -0.03
CA ARG A 7 -9.39 -9.02 0.69
C ARG A 7 -8.01 -8.35 0.77
N PHE A 8 -6.95 -9.12 1.05
CA PHE A 8 -5.57 -8.64 1.00
C PHE A 8 -5.26 -8.00 -0.37
N ALA A 9 -5.47 -8.74 -1.46
CA ALA A 9 -5.12 -8.27 -2.80
C ALA A 9 -5.87 -6.98 -3.17
N THR A 10 -7.17 -6.92 -2.85
CA THR A 10 -8.00 -5.73 -3.12
C THR A 10 -7.48 -4.52 -2.36
N VAL A 11 -7.25 -4.65 -1.05
CA VAL A 11 -6.78 -3.54 -0.21
C VAL A 11 -5.36 -3.12 -0.59
N ALA A 12 -4.46 -4.07 -0.84
CA ALA A 12 -3.09 -3.80 -1.26
C ALA A 12 -3.05 -2.99 -2.56
N VAL A 13 -3.81 -3.40 -3.59
CA VAL A 13 -3.85 -2.69 -4.88
C VAL A 13 -4.36 -1.26 -4.70
N VAL A 14 -5.47 -1.07 -3.96
CA VAL A 14 -6.03 0.26 -3.71
C VAL A 14 -5.02 1.16 -3.00
N LEU A 15 -4.38 0.67 -1.92
CA LEU A 15 -3.42 1.46 -1.17
C LEU A 15 -2.16 1.78 -1.97
N LEU A 16 -1.66 0.83 -2.79
CA LEU A 16 -0.52 1.07 -3.66
C LEU A 16 -0.81 2.15 -4.71
N VAL A 17 -2.01 2.15 -5.28
CA VAL A 17 -2.45 3.21 -6.21
C VAL A 17 -2.48 4.56 -5.49
N VAL A 18 -3.07 4.63 -4.29
CA VAL A 18 -3.13 5.87 -3.50
C VAL A 18 -1.73 6.39 -3.18
N VAL A 19 -0.84 5.53 -2.66
CA VAL A 19 0.55 5.90 -2.35
C VAL A 19 1.26 6.42 -3.59
N SER A 20 1.11 5.73 -4.73
CA SER A 20 1.74 6.15 -5.99
C SER A 20 1.25 7.52 -6.45
N LEU A 21 -0.06 7.77 -6.38
CA LEU A 21 -0.65 9.06 -6.73
C LEU A 21 -0.18 10.18 -5.80
N VAL A 22 -0.17 9.93 -4.49
CA VAL A 22 0.31 10.92 -3.50
C VAL A 22 1.78 11.24 -3.75
N VAL A 23 2.63 10.23 -3.96
CA VAL A 23 4.05 10.45 -4.26
C VAL A 23 4.21 11.27 -5.53
N ALA A 24 3.46 10.96 -6.59
CA ALA A 24 3.51 11.68 -7.85
C ALA A 24 3.04 13.15 -7.75
N VAL A 25 2.07 13.44 -6.88
CA VAL A 25 1.52 14.80 -6.69
C VAL A 25 2.38 15.65 -5.78
N VAL A 26 2.95 15.06 -4.71
CA VAL A 26 3.56 15.82 -3.61
C VAL A 26 5.09 15.86 -3.70
N SER A 27 5.71 14.94 -4.46
CA SER A 27 7.16 14.89 -4.63
C SER A 27 7.60 15.52 -5.94
N PRO A 28 8.82 16.10 -6.01
CA PRO A 28 9.38 16.53 -7.28
C PRO A 28 9.52 15.35 -8.26
N PRO A 29 9.54 15.60 -9.59
CA PRO A 29 9.59 14.56 -10.61
C PRO A 29 10.94 13.85 -10.72
N ASP A 30 11.81 13.98 -9.73
CA ASP A 30 13.07 13.27 -9.69
C ASP A 30 12.86 11.82 -9.20
N PRO A 31 13.43 10.82 -9.91
CA PRO A 31 13.12 9.41 -9.66
C PRO A 31 13.59 8.93 -8.29
N TYR A 32 14.66 9.52 -7.73
CA TYR A 32 15.18 9.12 -6.44
C TYR A 32 14.26 9.57 -5.29
N THR A 33 13.74 10.80 -5.32
CA THR A 33 12.78 11.29 -4.32
C THR A 33 11.46 10.55 -4.43
N GLN A 34 10.99 10.26 -5.64
CA GLN A 34 9.80 9.43 -5.82
C GLN A 34 9.99 8.02 -5.24
N LEU A 35 11.11 7.35 -5.51
CA LEU A 35 11.41 6.04 -4.92
C LEU A 35 11.47 6.10 -3.38
N ARG A 36 12.05 7.16 -2.81
CA ARG A 36 12.11 7.35 -1.34
C ARG A 36 10.73 7.55 -0.71
N GLY A 37 9.78 8.15 -1.41
CA GLY A 37 8.39 8.26 -0.95
C GLY A 37 7.61 6.95 -1.16
N LEU A 38 7.82 6.31 -2.30
CA LEU A 38 7.08 5.13 -2.72
C LEU A 38 7.43 3.90 -1.88
N LEU A 39 8.71 3.66 -1.60
CA LEU A 39 9.17 2.45 -0.90
C LEU A 39 8.58 2.30 0.52
N PRO A 40 8.68 3.30 1.43
CA PRO A 40 8.09 3.21 2.75
C PRO A 40 6.56 3.21 2.69
N GLY A 41 5.95 3.97 1.77
CA GLY A 41 4.50 4.00 1.60
C GLY A 41 3.95 2.65 1.13
N ALA A 42 4.62 2.01 0.18
CA ALA A 42 4.27 0.67 -0.30
C ALA A 42 4.42 -0.38 0.81
N ALA A 43 5.50 -0.33 1.60
CA ALA A 43 5.67 -1.22 2.74
C ALA A 43 4.53 -1.05 3.76
N ALA A 44 4.18 0.18 4.12
CA ALA A 44 3.06 0.46 5.02
C ALA A 44 1.72 -0.02 4.43
N ALA A 45 1.47 0.20 3.14
CA ALA A 45 0.27 -0.25 2.44
C ALA A 45 0.10 -1.78 2.51
N LEU A 46 1.18 -2.54 2.25
CA LEU A 46 1.16 -3.99 2.33
C LEU A 46 0.94 -4.50 3.76
N LEU A 47 1.54 -3.86 4.76
CA LEU A 47 1.31 -4.19 6.17
C LEU A 47 -0.15 -3.95 6.57
N VAL A 48 -0.73 -2.81 6.19
CA VAL A 48 -2.15 -2.51 6.47
C VAL A 48 -3.06 -3.50 5.76
N ALA A 49 -2.80 -3.81 4.48
CA ALA A 49 -3.56 -4.81 3.76
C ALA A 49 -3.52 -6.19 4.43
N LEU A 50 -2.35 -6.59 4.95
CA LEU A 50 -2.18 -7.84 5.68
C LEU A 50 -2.97 -7.85 6.99
N LEU A 51 -2.93 -6.77 7.76
CA LEU A 51 -3.71 -6.65 9.01
C LEU A 51 -5.21 -6.71 8.74
N VAL A 52 -5.69 -6.04 7.69
CA VAL A 52 -7.10 -6.07 7.29
C VAL A 52 -7.53 -7.47 6.85
N ALA A 53 -6.66 -8.19 6.14
CA ALA A 53 -6.93 -9.57 5.71
C ALA A 53 -6.92 -10.57 6.88
N LEU A 54 -6.18 -10.28 7.95
CA LEU A 54 -6.14 -11.09 9.18
C LEU A 54 -7.34 -10.83 10.10
N GLY A 55 -7.79 -9.59 10.20
CA GLY A 55 -8.90 -9.19 11.07
C GLY A 55 -10.29 -9.34 10.45
N GLY A 56 -10.38 -9.78 9.21
CA GLY A 56 -11.63 -9.89 8.46
C GLY A 56 -12.45 -11.17 8.67
N GLY A 57 -11.92 -12.13 9.43
CA GLY A 57 -12.61 -13.35 9.82
C GLY A 57 -13.37 -13.14 11.12
N GLU A 58 -14.49 -12.41 11.05
CA GLU A 58 -15.57 -12.45 12.05
C GLU A 58 -16.72 -13.30 11.52
#